data_AF-A0AA44S534-F1
#
_entry.id   AF-A0AA44S534-F1
#
_cell.length_a   1.000
_cell.length_b   1.000
_cell.length_c   1.000
_cell.angle_alpha   90.00
_cell.angle_beta   90.00
_cell.angle_gamma   90.00
#
_symmetry.space_group_name_H-M   'P 1'
#
loop_
_entity.id
_entity.type
_entity.pdbx_description
1 polymer ?
#
loop_
_entity_poly.entity_id
_entity_poly.type
_entity_poly.pdbx_seq_one_letter_code
_entity_poly.pdbx_strand_id
1 'polypeptide(L)' 'YATYTSGTTGPPKAAIHRHADPLTFVDAMCRKALRLTPEDTGLCSARMYFAYGLGNSVWFPLATGGSAVINSAPVTPE' A
#
# COMPACT_ATOMS: atom_id res chain seq x y z
N TYR A 1 9.70 -0.34 8.80
CA TYR A 1 9.56 -1.58 8.00
C TYR A 1 10.51 -1.51 6.82
N ALA A 2 10.69 -2.59 6.07
CA ALA A 2 11.51 -2.58 4.86
C ALA A 2 10.72 -3.18 3.70
N THR A 3 10.89 -2.62 2.51
CA THR A 3 10.46 -3.25 1.26
C THR A 3 11.70 -3.58 0.44
N TYR A 4 11.69 -4.71 -0.25
CA TYR A 4 12.81 -5.08 -1.13
C TYR A 4 12.52 -4.64 -2.55
N THR A 5 13.53 -4.06 -3.19
CA THR A 5 13.46 -3.61 -4.57
C THR A 5 14.64 -4.16 -5.36
N SER A 6 14.39 -4.55 -6.61
CA SER A 6 15.43 -4.98 -7.54
C SER A 6 16.13 -3.76 -8.15
N GLY A 7 17.43 -3.90 -8.37
CA GLY A 7 18.18 -3.00 -9.25
C GLY A 7 18.41 -3.64 -10.61
N THR A 8 19.02 -2.90 -11.54
CA THR A 8 19.49 -3.47 -12.82
C THR A 8 20.58 -4.53 -12.63
N THR A 9 21.33 -4.44 -11.53
CA THR A 9 22.41 -5.37 -11.17
C THR A 9 22.42 -5.67 -9.67
N GLY A 10 23.01 -6.81 -9.31
CA GLY A 10 23.24 -7.22 -7.93
C GLY A 10 22.00 -7.76 -7.20
N PRO A 11 22.14 -8.09 -5.91
CA PRO A 11 21.04 -8.59 -5.09
C PRO A 11 20.00 -7.49 -4.78
N PRO A 12 18.75 -7.87 -4.44
CA PRO A 12 17.73 -6.94 -4.00
C PRO A 12 18.18 -6.08 -2.81
N LYS A 13 17.78 -4.81 -2.82
CA LYS A 13 18.14 -3.83 -1.80
C LYS A 13 16.95 -3.56 -0.90
N ALA A 14 17.18 -3.44 0.40
CA ALA A 14 16.15 -3.08 1.36
C ALA A 14 15.96 -1.56 1.38
N ALA A 15 14.79 -1.10 0.95
CA ALA A 15 14.33 0.27 1.20
C ALA A 15 13.80 0.35 2.63
N ILE A 16 14.58 0.98 3.51
CA ILE A 16 14.28 1.08 4.94
C ILE A 16 13.36 2.26 5.20
N HIS A 17 12.26 2.01 5.90
CA HIS A 17 11.27 3.01 6.30
C HIS A 17 11.17 3.11 7.83
N ARG A 18 11.18 4.33 8.33
CA ARG A 18 10.87 4.68 9.73
C ARG A 18 9.37 4.56 9.98
N HIS A 19 8.97 4.55 11.25
CA HIS A 19 7.55 4.52 11.62
C HIS A 19 6.74 5.70 11.09
N ALA A 20 7.36 6.87 10.92
CA ALA A 20 6.69 8.08 10.45
C ALA A 20 6.54 8.14 8.91
N ASP A 21 7.33 7.39 8.15
CA ASP A 21 7.37 7.52 6.68
C ASP A 21 6.03 7.20 6.00
N PRO A 22 5.23 6.22 6.44
CA PRO A 22 3.88 5.98 5.91
C PRO A 22 2.95 7.20 5.99
N LEU A 23 3.15 8.10 6.97
CA LEU A 23 2.28 9.25 7.16
C LEU A 23 2.35 10.21 5.96
N THR A 24 3.53 10.38 5.38
CA THR A 24 3.71 11.19 4.16
C THR A 24 2.96 10.56 2.98
N PHE A 25 3.01 9.23 2.86
CA PHE A 25 2.33 8.52 1.79
C PHE A 25 0.80 8.59 1.94
N VAL A 26 0.30 8.41 3.16
CA VAL A 26 -1.11 8.58 3.51
C VAL A 26 -1.59 10.00 3.23
N ASP A 27 -0.83 11.02 3.62
CA ASP A 27 -1.22 12.42 3.37
C ASP A 27 -1.29 12.72 1.87
N ALA A 28 -0.29 12.31 1.10
CA ALA A 28 -0.24 12.49 -0.34
C ALA A 28 -1.38 11.75 -1.05
N MET A 29 -1.63 10.49 -0.69
CA MET A 29 -2.59 9.65 -1.41
C MET A 29 -4.01 9.80 -0.87
N CYS A 30 -4.21 9.53 0.42
CA CYS A 30 -5.55 9.50 1.01
C CYS A 30 -6.18 10.88 1.04
N ARG A 31 -5.45 11.92 1.47
CA ARG A 31 -6.04 13.26 1.64
C ARG A 31 -6.02 14.10 0.37
N LYS A 32 -4.93 14.06 -0.40
CA LYS A 32 -4.74 14.95 -1.55
C LYS A 32 -5.20 14.31 -2.86
N ALA A 33 -4.61 13.19 -3.23
CA ALA A 33 -4.85 12.59 -4.55
C ALA A 33 -6.24 11.94 -4.66
N LEU A 34 -6.56 11.03 -3.74
CA LEU A 34 -7.75 10.19 -3.78
C LEU A 34 -8.92 10.76 -2.97
N ARG A 35 -8.63 11.61 -1.97
CA ARG A 35 -9.61 12.21 -1.06
C ARG A 35 -10.54 11.15 -0.42
N LEU A 36 -9.92 10.08 0.08
CA LEU A 36 -10.60 8.95 0.71
C LEU A 36 -11.30 9.38 2.00
N THR A 37 -12.42 8.74 2.26
CA THR A 37 -13.34 8.93 3.37
C THR A 37 -13.51 7.64 4.18
N PRO A 38 -14.10 7.69 5.38
CA PRO A 38 -14.45 6.48 6.14
C PRO A 38 -15.45 5.56 5.42
N GLU A 39 -16.22 6.08 4.46
CA GLU A 39 -17.22 5.31 3.71
C GLU A 39 -16.60 4.49 2.56
N ASP A 40 -15.33 4.75 2.21
CA ASP A 40 -14.67 4.09 1.09
C ASP A 40 -14.23 2.66 1.44
N THR A 41 -14.43 1.75 0.48
CA THR A 41 -13.91 0.38 0.53
C THR A 41 -12.95 0.14 -0.63
N GLY A 42 -11.68 -0.06 -0.32
CA GLY A 42 -10.63 -0.31 -1.31
C GLY A 42 -10.51 -1.78 -1.72
N LEU A 43 -10.27 -2.04 -3.00
CA LEU A 43 -9.81 -3.33 -3.51
C LEU A 43 -8.51 -3.11 -4.27
N CYS A 44 -7.47 -3.88 -3.94
CA CYS A 44 -6.19 -3.82 -4.63
C CYS A 44 -5.79 -5.21 -5.10
N SER A 45 -5.46 -5.34 -6.39
CA SER A 45 -4.92 -6.58 -6.95
C SER A 45 -3.46 -6.81 -6.52
N ALA A 46 -2.69 -5.74 -6.28
CA ALA A 46 -1.33 -5.87 -5.81
C ALA A 46 -1.29 -6.45 -4.38
N ARG A 47 -0.44 -7.45 -4.18
CA ARG A 47 -0.25 -8.08 -2.86
C ARG A 47 0.35 -7.11 -1.84
N MET A 48 0.03 -7.31 -0.56
CA MET A 48 0.46 -6.46 0.55
C MET A 48 1.98 -6.37 0.77
N TYR A 49 2.77 -7.28 0.21
CA TYR A 49 4.24 -7.19 0.29
C TYR A 49 4.83 -6.19 -0.72
N PHE A 50 4.04 -5.70 -1.68
CA PHE A 50 4.41 -4.57 -2.53
C PHE A 50 4.02 -3.27 -1.85
N ALA A 51 4.88 -2.23 -1.92
CA ALA A 51 4.60 -0.93 -1.32
C ALA A 51 3.23 -0.34 -1.73
N TYR A 52 2.84 -0.52 -3.00
CA TYR A 52 1.53 -0.10 -3.50
C TYR A 52 0.38 -0.89 -2.85
N GLY A 53 0.46 -2.23 -2.81
CA GLY A 53 -0.56 -3.06 -2.16
C GLY A 53 -0.65 -2.84 -0.66
N LEU A 54 0.49 -2.62 0.00
CA LEU A 54 0.57 -2.31 1.43
C LEU A 54 -0.16 -1.01 1.77
N GLY A 55 0.00 0.02 0.94
CA GLY A 55 -0.75 1.27 1.07
C GLY A 55 -2.25 1.05 0.93
N ASN A 56 -2.67 0.56 -0.23
CA ASN A 56 -4.08 0.45 -0.57
C ASN A 56 -4.86 -0.51 0.35
N SER A 57 -4.25 -1.61 0.79
CA SER A 57 -4.94 -2.65 1.55
C SER A 57 -4.74 -2.58 3.06
N VAL A 58 -3.78 -1.78 3.56
CA VAL A 58 -3.49 -1.72 5.00
C VAL A 58 -3.44 -0.27 5.50
N TRP A 59 -2.51 0.55 5.00
CA TRP A 59 -2.31 1.89 5.59
C TRP A 59 -3.48 2.83 5.33
N PHE A 60 -4.05 2.82 4.12
CA PHE A 60 -5.11 3.75 3.74
C PHE A 60 -6.40 3.52 4.53
N PRO A 61 -6.99 2.31 4.59
CA PRO A 61 -8.21 2.09 5.38
C PRO A 61 -8.00 2.38 6.87
N LEU A 62 -6.84 2.01 7.44
CA LEU A 62 -6.54 2.31 8.84
C LEU A 62 -6.37 3.81 9.11
N ALA A 63 -5.83 4.57 8.15
CA ALA A 63 -5.61 6.01 8.32
C ALA A 63 -6.86 6.86 8.07
N THR A 64 -7.80 6.39 7.23
CA THR A 64 -9.03 7.13 6.91
C THR A 64 -10.27 6.63 7.64
N GLY A 65 -10.19 5.48 8.33
CA GLY A 65 -11.35 4.81 8.92
C GLY A 65 -12.19 4.04 7.90
N GLY A 66 -11.70 3.90 6.67
CA GLY A 66 -12.33 3.11 5.61
C GLY A 66 -12.10 1.61 5.76
N SER A 67 -12.48 0.86 4.73
CA SER A 67 -12.33 -0.60 4.68
C SER A 67 -11.50 -1.04 3.49
N ALA A 68 -10.96 -2.26 3.54
CA ALA A 68 -10.32 -2.89 2.40
C ALA A 68 -10.75 -4.35 2.26
N VAL A 69 -10.98 -4.77 1.01
CA VAL A 69 -11.23 -6.17 0.66
C VAL A 69 -9.90 -6.90 0.56
N ILE A 70 -9.74 -7.96 1.34
CA ILE A 70 -8.55 -8.82 1.30
C ILE A 70 -8.88 -10.10 0.54
N ASN A 71 -8.25 -10.27 -0.62
CA ASN A 71 -8.39 -11.46 -1.45
C ASN A 71 -7.11 -12.30 -1.43
N SER A 72 -7.20 -13.56 -1.01
CA SER A 72 -6.11 -14.51 -1.01
C SER A 72 -5.92 -15.22 -2.36
N ALA A 73 -6.95 -15.25 -3.21
CA ALA A 73 -6.88 -15.88 -4.52
C ALA A 73 -5.77 -15.26 -5.38
N PRO A 74 -5.10 -16.04 -6.25
CA PRO A 74 -4.22 -15.50 -7.28
C PRO A 74 -4.95 -14.46 -8.13
N VAL A 75 -4.23 -13.42 -8.58
CA VAL A 75 -4.79 -12.48 -9.56
C VAL A 75 -4.69 -13.13 -10.94
N THR A 76 -5.83 -13.40 -11.55
CA THR A 76 -5.94 -13.87 -12.94
C THR A 76 -6.23 -12.71 -13.88
N PRO A 77 -5.78 -12.77 -15.15
CA PRO A 77 -6.19 -11.80 -16.17
C PRO A 77 -7.66 -11.88 -16.56
N GLU A 78 -8.26 -13.07 -16.46
CA GLU A 78 -9.69 -13.33 -16.66
C GLU A 78 -10.51 -12.86 -15.46
#